data_AF-A0A3S1CQ28-F1
#
_entry.id   AF-A0A3S1CQ28-F1
#
_cell.length_a   1.000
_cell.length_b   1.000
_cell.length_c   1.000
_cell.angle_alpha   90.00
_cell.angle_beta   90.00
_cell.angle_gamma   90.00
#
_symmetry.space_group_name_H-M   'P 1'
#
loop_
_entity.id
_entity.type
_entity.pdbx_description
1 polymer ?
#
loop_
_entity_poly.entity_id
_entity_poly.type
_entity_poly.pdbx_seq_one_letter_code
_entity_poly.pdbx_strand_id
1 'polypeptide(L)' 'VKDIAKPGEGLDEDGWSDVGHGTIDWAGLIKALRAKSAAKYHVMEQDNPNDIERFARRSIAAAKTY' A
#
# COMPACT_ATOMS: atom_id res chain seq x y z
N VAL A 1 4.95 -2.55 -2.85
CA VAL A 1 4.23 -2.07 -1.66
C VAL A 1 2.76 -2.36 -1.90
N LYS A 2 2.11 -2.99 -0.93
CA LYS A 2 0.76 -3.56 -1.01
C LYS A 2 0.21 -3.62 0.40
N ASP A 3 -1.04 -3.22 0.64
CA ASP A 3 -1.57 -3.14 2.01
C ASP A 3 -2.62 -4.20 2.32
N ILE A 4 -2.69 -4.55 3.60
CA ILE A 4 -3.63 -5.54 4.12
C ILE A 4 -4.83 -4.82 4.69
N ALA A 5 -6.03 -5.15 4.22
CA ALA A 5 -7.26 -4.60 4.76
C ALA A 5 -7.44 -4.93 6.24
N LYS A 6 -8.24 -4.13 6.94
CA LYS A 6 -8.61 -4.45 8.32
C LYS A 6 -9.47 -5.72 8.35
N PRO A 7 -9.52 -6.43 9.49
CA PRO A 7 -10.38 -7.59 9.63
C PRO A 7 -11.83 -7.27 9.23
N GLY A 8 -12.37 -8.02 8.25
CA GLY A 8 -13.72 -7.83 7.74
C GLY A 8 -13.87 -6.81 6.60
N GLU A 9 -12.79 -6.14 6.17
CA GLU A 9 -12.76 -5.23 5.01
C GLU A 9 -12.05 -5.88 3.81
N GLY A 10 -12.20 -5.30 2.62
CA GLY A 10 -11.53 -5.77 1.39
C GLY A 10 -11.98 -7.14 0.90
N LEU A 11 -13.16 -7.62 1.31
CA LEU A 11 -13.63 -8.99 1.03
C LEU A 11 -13.81 -9.29 -0.47
N ASP A 12 -14.09 -8.26 -1.26
CA ASP A 12 -14.21 -8.32 -2.72
C ASP A 12 -12.89 -8.03 -3.45
N GLU A 13 -11.83 -7.73 -2.70
CA GLU A 13 -10.46 -7.49 -3.17
C GLU A 13 -9.47 -8.43 -2.44
N ASP A 14 -9.88 -9.66 -2.14
CA ASP A 14 -9.07 -10.73 -1.51
C ASP A 14 -8.41 -10.36 -0.15
N GLY A 15 -9.03 -9.44 0.59
CA GLY A 15 -8.52 -8.93 1.87
C GLY A 15 -7.43 -7.85 1.72
N TRP A 16 -7.26 -7.29 0.52
CA TRP A 16 -6.33 -6.21 0.25
C TRP A 16 -6.95 -4.83 0.40
N SER A 17 -6.08 -3.83 0.59
CA SER A 17 -6.46 -2.43 0.66
C SER A 17 -5.49 -1.56 -0.12
N ASP A 18 -5.98 -0.39 -0.53
CA ASP A 18 -5.15 0.67 -1.12
C ASP A 18 -3.99 0.99 -0.15
N VAL A 19 -2.78 1.25 -0.68
CA VAL A 19 -1.60 1.55 0.16
C VAL A 19 -1.88 2.71 1.10
N GLY A 20 -1.59 2.52 2.39
CA GLY A 20 -1.82 3.50 3.45
C GLY A 20 -3.26 3.57 3.96
N HIS A 21 -4.16 2.71 3.48
CA HIS A 21 -5.54 2.59 3.96
C HIS A 21 -5.78 1.27 4.71
N GLY A 22 -4.80 0.37 4.69
CA GLY A 22 -4.81 -0.89 5.41
C GLY A 22 -4.16 -0.81 6.79
N THR A 23 -3.47 -1.88 7.15
CA THR A 23 -2.94 -2.14 8.49
C THR A 23 -1.41 -2.13 8.56
N ILE A 24 -0.71 -2.09 7.42
CA ILE A 24 0.75 -2.10 7.40
C ILE A 24 1.31 -0.74 7.83
N ASP A 25 2.29 -0.73 8.74
CA ASP A 25 3.06 0.47 9.11
C ASP A 25 4.03 0.88 8.00
N TRP A 26 3.49 1.48 6.94
CA TRP A 26 4.28 1.96 5.80
C TRP A 26 5.25 3.09 6.18
N ALA A 27 4.90 3.94 7.15
CA ALA A 27 5.79 5.00 7.59
C ALA A 27 7.07 4.43 8.23
N GLY A 28 6.92 3.45 9.14
CA GLY A 28 8.04 2.74 9.73
C GLY A 28 8.86 1.96 8.71
N LEU A 29 8.20 1.23 7.79
CA LEU A 29 8.87 0.44 6.76
C LEU A 29 9.65 1.31 5.76
N ILE A 30 9.05 2.37 5.23
CA ILE A 30 9.74 3.27 4.29
C ILE A 30 10.93 3.95 4.96
N LYS A 31 10.80 4.38 6.22
CA LYS A 31 11.93 4.90 7.00
C LYS A 31 13.06 3.89 7.11
N ALA A 32 12.75 2.62 7.43
CA ALA A 32 13.73 1.56 7.54
C ALA A 32 14.39 1.22 6.19
N LEU A 33 13.60 1.15 5.11
CA LEU A 33 14.09 0.88 3.75
C LEU A 33 15.04 1.97 3.27
N ARG A 34 14.69 3.25 3.45
CA ARG A 34 15.56 4.38 3.11
C ARG A 34 16.88 4.37 3.88
N ALA A 35 16.87 3.91 5.13
CA ALA A 35 18.07 3.85 5.97
C ALA A 35 18.97 2.65 5.67
N LYS A 36 18.41 1.54 5.16
CA LYS A 36 19.10 0.23 5.10
C LYS A 36 19.24 -0.35 3.69
N SER A 37 18.69 0.29 2.68
CA SER A 37 18.68 -0.21 1.30
C SER A 37 19.07 0.88 0.30
N ALA A 38 19.63 0.45 -0.84
CA ALA A 38 19.87 1.31 -2.00
C ALA A 38 18.68 1.30 -2.99
N ALA A 39 17.53 0.74 -2.61
CA ALA A 39 16.34 0.68 -3.45
C ALA A 39 15.90 2.08 -3.89
N LYS A 40 15.78 2.26 -5.20
CA LYS A 40 15.35 3.53 -5.83
C LYS A 40 13.87 3.58 -6.14
N TYR A 41 13.26 2.42 -6.35
CA TYR A 41 11.88 2.28 -6.79
C TYR A 41 11.10 1.39 -5.84
N HIS A 42 9.91 1.83 -5.48
CA HIS A 42 8.92 1.06 -4.75
C HIS A 42 7.69 0.93 -5.63
N VAL A 43 7.45 -0.27 -6.15
CA VAL A 43 6.32 -0.56 -7.05
C VAL A 43 5.07 -0.80 -6.20
N MET A 44 3.99 -0.08 -6.44
CA MET A 44 2.69 -0.33 -5.80
C MET A 44 1.96 -1.47 -6.54
N GLU A 45 1.41 -2.42 -5.80
CA GLU A 45 0.70 -3.58 -6.33
C GLU A 45 -0.47 -3.93 -5.40
N GLN A 46 -1.55 -4.47 -5.96
CA GLN A 46 -2.74 -4.99 -5.27
C GLN A 46 -3.34 -6.10 -6.14
N ASP A 47 -3.75 -7.23 -5.53
CA ASP A 47 -4.49 -8.26 -6.26
C ASP A 47 -5.96 -7.89 -6.34
N ASN A 48 -6.59 -8.22 -7.47
CA ASN A 48 -8.03 -8.06 -7.71
C ASN A 48 -8.61 -6.69 -7.25
N PRO A 49 -8.01 -5.54 -7.61
CA PRO A 49 -8.61 -4.26 -7.29
C PRO A 49 -9.94 -4.13 -8.05
N ASN A 50 -11.03 -3.93 -7.33
CA ASN A 50 -12.36 -3.72 -7.92
C ASN A 50 -12.49 -2.34 -8.57
N ASP A 51 -11.60 -1.40 -8.20
CA ASP A 51 -11.46 -0.06 -8.74
C ASP A 51 -9.98 0.31 -8.86
N ILE A 52 -9.44 0.12 -10.07
CA ILE A 52 -8.02 0.35 -10.39
C ILE A 52 -7.64 1.84 -10.24
N GLU A 53 -8.54 2.76 -10.63
CA GLU A 53 -8.25 4.19 -10.54
C GLU A 53 -8.18 4.64 -9.09
N ARG A 54 -9.12 4.18 -8.25
CA ARG A 54 -9.11 4.42 -6.81
C ARG A 54 -7.83 3.88 -6.18
N PHE A 55 -7.46 2.63 -6.47
CA PHE A 55 -6.22 2.04 -6.00
C PHE A 55 -5.02 2.92 -6.35
N ALA A 56 -4.85 3.27 -7.64
CA ALA A 56 -3.71 4.06 -8.10
C ALA A 56 -3.65 5.43 -7.43
N ARG A 57 -4.78 6.16 -7.41
CA ARG A 57 -4.87 7.52 -6.86
C ARG A 57 -4.62 7.57 -5.35
N ARG A 58 -5.22 6.65 -4.57
CA ARG A 58 -5.05 6.62 -3.12
C ARG A 58 -3.67 6.13 -2.70
N SER A 59 -3.19 5.06 -3.34
CA SER A 59 -1.89 4.46 -3.01
C SER A 59 -0.74 5.43 -3.26
N ILE A 60 -0.74 6.15 -4.40
CA ILE A 60 0.33 7.13 -4.68
C ILE A 60 0.25 8.34 -3.74
N ALA A 61 -0.96 8.76 -3.35
CA ALA A 61 -1.14 9.86 -2.43
C ALA A 61 -0.56 9.51 -1.05
N ALA A 62 -0.86 8.33 -0.52
CA ALA A 62 -0.30 7.86 0.75
C ALA A 62 1.23 7.66 0.67
N ALA A 63 1.71 6.99 -0.39
CA ALA A 63 3.14 6.72 -0.56
C ALA A 63 4.01 7.99 -0.61
N LYS A 64 3.46 9.11 -1.10
CA LYS A 64 4.13 10.42 -1.10
C LYS A 64 4.30 11.05 0.28
N THR A 65 3.59 10.57 1.30
CA THR A 65 3.66 11.09 2.67
C THR A 65 4.70 10.40 3.55
N TYR A 66 5.22 9.24 3.12
CA TYR A 66 6.24 8.46 3.83
C TYR A 66 7.64 8.82 3.33
#